data_AF-A0AA37IGG1-F1
#
_entry.id   AF-A0AA37IGG1-F1
#
_cell.length_a   1.000
_cell.length_b   1.000
_cell.length_c   1.000
_cell.angle_alpha   90.00
_cell.angle_beta   90.00
_cell.angle_gamma   90.00
#
_symmetry.space_group_name_H-M   'P 1'
#
loop_
_entity.id
_entity.type
_entity.pdbx_description
1 polymer ?
#
loop_
_entity_poly.entity_id
_entity_poly.type
_entity_poly.pdbx_seq_one_letter_code
_entity_poly.pdbx_strand_id
1 'polypeptide(L)'
;MTPVGFPTQGEVLKFVFDAFGILARKHTDDGKFDETAKKSAQRALNRLAEETGELDSNLGQLIKDFSYLTADVLHNRAFWAFGDVFFELFDLYRHLLKNEGTFLSKVESTRFFLLDWAPRVVVLITKALQCNNVAADGLETPPDALWYLPSESEGSWEWPLPKTMQWAYELAGTSIRGFHCPKGCDEALLIKNLDSARNWLKGKSLPTWTSLVHNYNESFGELKKSRAKDGSTQLSEVQKQSIRTALFLARAATYIAKEVKKHFGDETLREFCKRASSIQVPLSSDAIHFKKTMHRLIVDEQIPEENWDDVWRSMSTQYWERLDDWQAAALQAIRDGRVTVARVAYDARAAFGSFAALPFEQEAEHAPLYSPPDGFVELLFDGLDLLKSPDLKVSAIDEYLARLAHLNLDTALPWLPPLLRSTFHYRRGEYETAFPFIKTAYERGCYCAGARQYSLLNQYIELAAKNSKWREFTQGVRWATYLGFEVRWLRDKPQTEENLKLAYTILQKARYPV
;
A
#
# COMPACT_ATOMS: atom_id res chain seq x y z
N MET A 1 18.58 18.82 -4.32
CA MET A 1 17.19 19.14 -3.93
C MET A 1 16.36 17.89 -4.09
N THR A 2 15.58 17.52 -3.08
CA THR A 2 14.69 16.36 -3.14
C THR A 2 13.46 16.72 -3.96
N PRO A 3 13.06 15.94 -4.97
CA PRO A 3 11.86 16.23 -5.75
C PRO A 3 10.61 16.21 -4.84
N VAL A 4 9.71 17.18 -5.05
CA VAL A 4 8.36 17.20 -4.49
C VAL A 4 7.52 16.16 -5.19
N GLY A 5 6.71 15.42 -4.43
CA GLY A 5 5.82 14.41 -4.98
C GLY A 5 5.83 13.09 -4.21
N PHE A 6 4.85 12.25 -4.51
CA PHE A 6 4.76 10.89 -3.98
C PHE A 6 5.82 9.96 -4.60
N PRO A 7 6.17 8.85 -3.91
CA PRO A 7 6.91 7.75 -4.52
C PRO A 7 6.19 7.16 -5.75
N THR A 8 6.95 6.59 -6.69
CA THR A 8 6.31 5.89 -7.81
C THR A 8 5.65 4.61 -7.31
N GLN A 9 4.61 4.16 -8.01
CA GLN A 9 3.96 2.89 -7.70
C GLN A 9 4.93 1.69 -7.81
N GLY A 10 5.94 1.78 -8.68
CA GLY A 10 6.99 0.76 -8.81
C GLY A 10 7.91 0.69 -7.58
N GLU A 11 8.23 1.84 -6.98
CA GLU A 11 9.01 1.89 -5.74
C GLU A 11 8.25 1.29 -4.57
N VAL A 12 6.95 1.57 -4.45
CA VAL A 12 6.08 0.97 -3.43
C VAL A 12 6.00 -0.54 -3.61
N LEU A 13 5.77 -1.03 -4.85
CA LEU A 13 5.71 -2.47 -5.12
C LEU A 13 7.05 -3.17 -4.78
N LYS A 14 8.18 -2.56 -5.14
CA LYS A 14 9.50 -3.07 -4.78
C LYS A 14 9.69 -3.16 -3.27
N PHE A 15 9.27 -2.12 -2.53
CA PHE A 15 9.29 -2.14 -1.07
C PHE A 15 8.45 -3.30 -0.50
N VAL A 16 7.29 -3.61 -1.09
CA VAL A 16 6.47 -4.75 -0.68
C VAL A 16 7.20 -6.09 -0.89
N PHE A 17 7.82 -6.32 -2.05
CA PHE A 17 8.61 -7.53 -2.30
C PHE A 17 9.77 -7.68 -1.29
N ASP A 18 10.46 -6.58 -0.99
CA ASP A 18 11.55 -6.56 -0.01
C ASP A 18 11.03 -6.80 1.42
N ALA A 19 9.86 -6.26 1.75
CA ALA A 19 9.17 -6.43 3.02
C ALA A 19 8.67 -7.85 3.24
N PHE A 20 8.26 -8.60 2.23
CA PHE A 20 7.95 -10.03 2.41
C PHE A 20 9.19 -10.93 2.26
N GLY A 21 10.26 -10.46 1.61
CA GLY A 21 11.51 -11.20 1.50
C GLY A 21 11.40 -12.48 0.67
N ILE A 22 10.46 -12.49 -0.28
CA ILE A 22 10.05 -13.65 -1.07
C ILE A 22 10.90 -13.88 -2.33
N LEU A 23 11.66 -12.87 -2.78
CA LEU A 23 12.52 -13.00 -3.97
C LEU A 23 13.81 -13.78 -3.70
N ALA A 24 14.25 -13.87 -2.45
CA ALA A 24 15.46 -14.62 -2.13
C ALA A 24 15.13 -16.11 -2.09
N ARG A 25 15.91 -16.91 -2.83
CA ARG A 25 15.64 -18.32 -3.11
C ARG A 25 16.66 -19.25 -2.46
N LYS A 26 17.02 -18.97 -1.22
CA LYS A 26 17.89 -19.88 -0.44
C LYS A 26 17.07 -21.12 -0.07
N HIS A 27 17.55 -22.31 -0.41
CA HIS A 27 16.94 -23.61 -0.07
C HIS A 27 15.64 -23.98 -0.82
N THR A 28 15.43 -23.44 -2.02
CA THR A 28 14.26 -23.75 -2.86
C THR A 28 14.67 -24.32 -4.21
N ASP A 29 14.20 -25.54 -4.52
CA ASP A 29 14.28 -26.20 -5.83
C ASP A 29 12.87 -26.32 -6.46
N ASP A 30 12.03 -25.28 -6.31
CA ASP A 30 10.81 -25.25 -7.11
C ASP A 30 11.20 -24.84 -8.53
N GLY A 31 11.05 -25.78 -9.48
CA GLY A 31 11.41 -25.56 -10.89
C GLY A 31 10.49 -24.55 -11.60
N LYS A 32 9.53 -23.94 -10.89
CA LYS A 32 8.54 -23.00 -11.44
C LYS A 32 8.96 -21.53 -11.23
N PHE A 33 9.77 -21.23 -10.22
CA PHE A 33 10.38 -19.92 -9.96
C PHE A 33 11.88 -20.10 -9.65
N ASP A 34 12.68 -20.21 -10.70
CA ASP A 34 14.12 -20.44 -10.61
C ASP A 34 14.92 -19.13 -10.43
N GLU A 35 16.26 -19.22 -10.42
CA GLU A 35 17.13 -18.03 -10.38
C GLU A 35 16.96 -17.13 -11.62
N THR A 36 16.50 -17.67 -12.75
CA THR A 36 16.20 -16.89 -13.96
C THR A 36 14.95 -16.04 -13.78
N ALA A 37 13.86 -16.63 -13.29
CA ALA A 37 12.62 -15.94 -12.95
C ALA A 37 12.87 -14.86 -11.90
N LYS A 38 13.62 -15.17 -10.85
CA LYS A 38 14.04 -14.19 -9.83
C LYS A 38 14.78 -12.99 -10.41
N LYS A 39 15.81 -13.22 -11.25
CA LYS A 39 16.55 -12.11 -11.90
C LYS A 39 15.65 -11.30 -12.81
N SER A 40 14.68 -11.94 -13.46
CA SER A 40 13.70 -11.27 -14.32
C SER A 40 12.75 -10.39 -13.49
N ALA A 41 12.21 -10.91 -12.38
CA ALA A 41 11.40 -10.14 -11.44
C ALA A 41 12.15 -8.94 -10.85
N GLN A 42 13.42 -9.12 -10.44
CA GLN A 42 14.25 -8.02 -9.94
C GLN A 42 14.48 -6.93 -10.99
N ARG A 43 14.72 -7.31 -12.25
CA ARG A 43 14.83 -6.35 -13.36
C ARG A 43 13.51 -5.63 -13.63
N ALA A 44 12.39 -6.35 -13.60
CA ALA A 44 11.07 -5.76 -13.77
C ALA A 44 10.75 -4.75 -12.66
N LEU A 45 11.05 -5.07 -11.40
CA LEU A 45 10.87 -4.17 -10.25
C LEU A 45 11.71 -2.89 -10.38
N ASN A 46 12.98 -3.01 -10.77
CA ASN A 46 13.84 -1.84 -10.97
C ASN A 46 13.33 -0.97 -12.13
N ARG A 47 12.91 -1.58 -13.23
CA ARG A 47 12.32 -0.88 -14.37
C ARG A 47 11.03 -0.15 -14.00
N LEU A 48 10.15 -0.76 -13.20
CA LEU A 48 8.95 -0.10 -12.71
C LEU A 48 9.26 1.06 -11.76
N ALA A 49 10.22 0.87 -10.84
CA ALA A 49 10.63 1.93 -9.92
C ALA A 49 11.19 3.15 -10.67
N GLU A 50 11.94 2.91 -11.75
CA GLU A 50 12.48 3.92 -12.67
C GLU A 50 11.49 4.37 -13.76
N GLU A 51 10.30 3.77 -13.82
CA GLU A 51 9.27 3.99 -14.84
C GLU A 51 9.75 3.86 -16.29
N THR A 52 10.57 2.82 -16.54
CA THR A 52 11.12 2.51 -17.86
C THR A 52 10.56 1.21 -18.45
N GLY A 53 10.41 1.17 -19.77
CA GLY A 53 10.00 -0.03 -20.52
C GLY A 53 8.49 -0.26 -20.59
N GLU A 54 8.07 -1.52 -20.56
CA GLU A 54 6.66 -1.94 -20.64
C GLU A 54 6.02 -2.01 -19.23
N LEU A 55 5.50 -0.88 -18.75
CA LEU A 55 5.04 -0.75 -17.35
C LEU A 55 3.92 -1.72 -17.00
N ASP A 56 2.81 -1.72 -17.75
CA ASP A 56 1.64 -2.58 -17.46
C ASP A 56 1.97 -4.06 -17.49
N SER A 57 2.73 -4.49 -18.50
CA SER A 57 3.13 -5.90 -18.63
C SER A 57 4.04 -6.32 -17.48
N ASN A 58 4.99 -5.46 -17.08
CA ASN A 58 5.89 -5.74 -15.96
C ASN A 58 5.10 -5.81 -14.64
N LEU A 59 4.18 -4.87 -14.41
CA LEU A 59 3.33 -4.85 -13.22
C LEU A 59 2.46 -6.10 -13.14
N GLY A 60 1.75 -6.44 -14.22
CA GLY A 60 0.88 -7.60 -14.28
C GLY A 60 1.64 -8.91 -14.03
N GLN A 61 2.86 -9.04 -14.57
CA GLN A 61 3.70 -10.21 -14.29
C GLN A 61 4.16 -10.25 -12.83
N LEU A 62 4.59 -9.12 -12.27
CA LEU A 62 5.04 -9.07 -10.87
C LEU A 62 3.92 -9.37 -9.88
N ILE A 63 2.69 -8.93 -10.14
CA ILE A 63 1.53 -9.30 -9.31
C ILE A 63 1.29 -10.82 -9.34
N LYS A 64 1.39 -11.44 -10.53
CA LYS A 64 1.29 -12.91 -10.67
C LYS A 64 2.42 -13.63 -9.92
N ASP A 65 3.65 -13.16 -10.06
CA ASP A 65 4.81 -13.73 -9.37
C ASP A 65 4.66 -13.59 -7.85
N PHE A 66 4.19 -12.44 -7.37
CA PHE A 66 3.93 -12.21 -5.95
C PHE A 66 2.87 -13.20 -5.43
N SER A 67 1.73 -13.28 -6.13
CA SER A 67 0.64 -14.20 -5.79
C SER A 67 1.09 -15.66 -5.77
N TYR A 68 1.91 -16.08 -6.74
CA TYR A 68 2.48 -17.42 -6.78
C TYR A 68 3.37 -17.70 -5.56
N LEU A 69 4.25 -16.74 -5.21
CA LEU A 69 5.18 -16.88 -4.10
C LEU A 69 4.52 -16.85 -2.72
N THR A 70 3.30 -16.33 -2.59
CA THR A 70 2.53 -16.29 -1.33
C THR A 70 1.46 -17.37 -1.19
N ALA A 71 1.05 -18.01 -2.29
CA ALA A 71 0.00 -19.03 -2.30
C ALA A 71 0.29 -20.21 -1.36
N ASP A 72 1.53 -20.70 -1.33
CA ASP A 72 1.93 -21.82 -0.47
C ASP A 72 2.17 -21.42 0.99
N VAL A 73 2.08 -20.13 1.31
CA VAL A 73 2.38 -19.60 2.64
C VAL A 73 1.11 -19.45 3.47
N LEU A 74 0.06 -18.90 2.87
CA LEU A 74 -1.18 -18.54 3.53
C LEU A 74 -2.21 -19.65 3.35
N HIS A 75 -3.01 -19.92 4.39
CA HIS A 75 -4.15 -20.82 4.25
C HIS A 75 -5.21 -20.22 3.32
N ASN A 76 -6.10 -21.03 2.73
CA ASN A 76 -6.99 -20.62 1.62
C ASN A 76 -7.74 -19.29 1.89
N ARG A 77 -8.50 -19.16 2.99
CA ARG A 77 -9.24 -17.92 3.27
C ARG A 77 -8.32 -16.76 3.63
N ALA A 78 -7.23 -17.03 4.35
CA ALA A 78 -6.22 -16.02 4.68
C ALA A 78 -5.49 -15.49 3.44
N PHE A 79 -5.28 -16.32 2.42
CA PHE A 79 -4.70 -15.93 1.14
C PHE A 79 -5.61 -14.95 0.40
N TRP A 80 -6.92 -15.22 0.34
CA TRP A 80 -7.88 -14.30 -0.26
C TRP A 80 -8.00 -12.99 0.52
N ALA A 81 -8.08 -13.05 1.85
CA ALA A 81 -8.08 -11.85 2.69
C ALA A 81 -6.82 -11.00 2.49
N PHE A 82 -5.66 -11.64 2.40
CA PHE A 82 -4.41 -10.96 2.09
C PHE A 82 -4.45 -10.29 0.71
N GLY A 83 -4.98 -10.99 -0.29
CA GLY A 83 -5.18 -10.46 -1.64
C GLY A 83 -6.06 -9.22 -1.65
N ASP A 84 -7.21 -9.28 -0.98
CA ASP A 84 -8.15 -8.16 -0.85
C ASP A 84 -7.47 -6.92 -0.26
N VAL A 85 -6.74 -7.09 0.86
CA VAL A 85 -5.97 -5.98 1.47
C VAL A 85 -4.91 -5.43 0.52
N PHE A 86 -4.17 -6.31 -0.16
CA PHE A 86 -3.09 -5.90 -1.06
C PHE A 86 -3.64 -5.09 -2.25
N PHE A 87 -4.70 -5.56 -2.90
CA PHE A 87 -5.29 -4.87 -4.04
C PHE A 87 -6.02 -3.58 -3.64
N GLU A 88 -6.72 -3.56 -2.50
CA GLU A 88 -7.37 -2.34 -2.00
C GLU A 88 -6.32 -1.26 -1.67
N LEU A 89 -5.21 -1.60 -1.01
CA LEU A 89 -4.10 -0.66 -0.78
C LEU A 89 -3.47 -0.17 -2.09
N PHE A 90 -3.31 -1.06 -3.06
CA PHE A 90 -2.75 -0.73 -4.37
C PHE A 90 -3.64 0.26 -5.14
N ASP A 91 -4.95 0.02 -5.16
CA ASP A 91 -5.91 0.88 -5.83
C ASP A 91 -6.09 2.22 -5.11
N LEU A 92 -6.09 2.22 -3.77
CA LEU A 92 -6.08 3.45 -2.98
C LEU A 92 -4.83 4.29 -3.28
N TYR A 93 -3.66 3.65 -3.46
CA TYR A 93 -2.43 4.38 -3.76
C TYR A 93 -2.48 4.95 -5.16
N ARG A 94 -2.96 4.16 -6.14
CA ARG A 94 -3.19 4.64 -7.50
C ARG A 94 -4.17 5.81 -7.52
N HIS A 95 -5.25 5.76 -6.73
CA HIS A 95 -6.22 6.85 -6.59
C HIS A 95 -5.58 8.11 -6.00
N LEU A 96 -4.76 7.96 -4.94
CA LEU A 96 -3.98 9.04 -4.35
C LEU A 96 -3.12 9.73 -5.41
N LEU A 97 -2.33 8.96 -6.16
CA LEU A 97 -1.45 9.51 -7.18
C LEU A 97 -2.20 10.31 -8.24
N LYS A 98 -3.41 9.89 -8.60
CA LYS A 98 -4.22 10.54 -9.63
C LYS A 98 -4.89 11.83 -9.17
N ASN A 99 -5.32 11.88 -7.90
CA ASN A 99 -6.27 12.89 -7.44
C ASN A 99 -5.64 13.87 -6.44
N GLU A 100 -4.74 13.40 -5.59
CA GLU A 100 -4.15 14.22 -4.53
C GLU A 100 -2.88 14.93 -5.00
N GLY A 101 -2.83 16.23 -4.78
CA GLY A 101 -1.62 17.03 -4.97
C GLY A 101 -0.76 17.03 -3.71
N THR A 102 0.54 17.34 -3.84
CA THR A 102 1.40 17.52 -2.67
C THR A 102 2.42 18.64 -2.91
N PHE A 103 2.71 19.37 -1.85
CA PHE A 103 3.81 20.34 -1.76
C PHE A 103 5.00 19.77 -0.99
N LEU A 104 4.87 18.55 -0.46
CA LEU A 104 5.86 17.90 0.38
C LEU A 104 6.92 17.21 -0.48
N SER A 105 8.15 17.16 0.04
CA SER A 105 9.17 16.29 -0.55
C SER A 105 8.71 14.83 -0.54
N LYS A 106 9.35 13.99 -1.35
CA LYS A 106 9.07 12.55 -1.36
C LYS A 106 9.19 11.87 -0.01
N VAL A 107 10.16 12.28 0.81
CA VAL A 107 10.37 11.74 2.16
C VAL A 107 9.19 12.12 3.07
N GLU A 108 8.79 13.39 3.04
CA GLU A 108 7.67 13.89 3.85
C GLU A 108 6.32 13.36 3.37
N SER A 109 6.11 13.24 2.05
CA SER A 109 4.92 12.61 1.47
C SER A 109 4.81 11.14 1.90
N THR A 110 5.94 10.42 1.95
CA THR A 110 6.00 9.03 2.46
C THR A 110 5.65 8.98 3.95
N ARG A 111 6.20 9.88 4.77
CA ARG A 111 5.91 9.96 6.21
C ARG A 111 4.44 10.28 6.47
N PHE A 112 3.90 11.26 5.75
CA PHE A 112 2.50 11.65 5.79
C PHE A 112 1.61 10.44 5.48
N PHE A 113 1.86 9.80 4.34
CA PHE A 113 1.14 8.62 3.89
C PHE A 113 1.16 7.50 4.94
N LEU A 114 2.34 7.17 5.46
CA LEU A 114 2.51 6.13 6.48
C LEU A 114 1.64 6.37 7.71
N LEU A 115 1.61 7.60 8.23
CA LEU A 115 0.87 7.95 9.44
C LEU A 115 -0.63 8.11 9.22
N ASP A 116 -1.04 8.65 8.07
CA ASP A 116 -2.45 8.79 7.69
C ASP A 116 -3.10 7.42 7.42
N TRP A 117 -2.32 6.48 6.86
CA TRP A 117 -2.83 5.16 6.48
C TRP A 117 -2.70 4.11 7.58
N ALA A 118 -1.96 4.35 8.66
CA ALA A 118 -1.83 3.39 9.76
C ALA A 118 -3.19 2.93 10.32
N PRO A 119 -4.15 3.84 10.63
CA PRO A 119 -5.54 3.49 10.95
C PRO A 119 -6.23 2.69 9.84
N ARG A 120 -6.09 3.13 8.58
CA ARG A 120 -6.79 2.54 7.42
C ARG A 120 -6.37 1.10 7.18
N VAL A 121 -5.08 0.80 7.26
CA VAL A 121 -4.56 -0.56 7.08
C VAL A 121 -5.19 -1.52 8.10
N VAL A 122 -5.38 -1.08 9.35
CA VAL A 122 -6.02 -1.89 10.40
C VAL A 122 -7.49 -2.19 10.06
N VAL A 123 -8.22 -1.20 9.55
CA VAL A 123 -9.60 -1.36 9.07
C VAL A 123 -9.66 -2.36 7.92
N LEU A 124 -8.80 -2.19 6.91
CA LEU A 124 -8.73 -3.07 5.74
C LEU A 124 -8.44 -4.52 6.12
N ILE A 125 -7.47 -4.75 7.01
CA ILE A 125 -7.15 -6.10 7.49
C ILE A 125 -8.38 -6.71 8.17
N THR A 126 -9.04 -5.99 9.08
CA THR A 126 -10.21 -6.52 9.79
C THR A 126 -11.37 -6.80 8.84
N LYS A 127 -11.66 -5.86 7.94
CA LYS A 127 -12.68 -6.01 6.89
C LYS A 127 -12.41 -7.26 6.05
N ALA A 128 -11.20 -7.44 5.56
CA ALA A 128 -10.85 -8.58 4.72
C ALA A 128 -10.90 -9.92 5.47
N LEU A 129 -10.41 -9.96 6.72
CA LEU A 129 -10.51 -11.16 7.57
C LEU A 129 -11.97 -11.54 7.84
N GLN A 130 -12.83 -10.54 8.06
CA GLN A 130 -14.26 -10.73 8.26
C GLN A 130 -14.95 -11.18 6.99
N CYS A 131 -14.80 -10.50 5.85
CA CYS A 131 -15.45 -10.85 4.59
C CYS A 131 -15.06 -12.23 4.07
N ASN A 132 -13.83 -12.69 4.37
CA ASN A 132 -13.36 -14.02 3.97
C ASN A 132 -13.56 -15.09 5.05
N ASN A 133 -14.22 -14.78 6.18
CA ASN A 133 -14.49 -15.73 7.27
C ASN A 133 -13.21 -16.49 7.73
N VAL A 134 -12.08 -15.79 7.84
CA VAL A 134 -10.78 -16.42 8.14
C VAL A 134 -10.79 -17.11 9.51
N ALA A 135 -11.60 -16.62 10.45
CA ALA A 135 -11.72 -17.20 11.78
C ALA A 135 -12.21 -18.66 11.79
N ALA A 136 -12.91 -19.11 10.74
CA ALA A 136 -13.36 -20.50 10.64
C ALA A 136 -12.28 -21.48 10.15
N ASP A 137 -11.12 -20.98 9.68
CA ASP A 137 -9.94 -21.83 9.44
C ASP A 137 -9.30 -22.35 10.75
N GLY A 138 -9.71 -21.81 11.91
CA GLY A 138 -9.20 -22.22 13.22
C GLY A 138 -7.72 -21.90 13.45
N LEU A 139 -7.15 -20.98 12.65
CA LEU A 139 -5.77 -20.55 12.80
C LEU A 139 -5.58 -19.81 14.12
N GLU A 140 -4.48 -20.13 14.79
CA GLU A 140 -4.03 -19.48 16.02
C GLU A 140 -3.12 -18.30 15.68
N THR A 141 -3.16 -17.26 16.51
CA THR A 141 -2.21 -16.13 16.45
C THR A 141 -1.59 -15.93 17.83
N PRO A 142 -0.48 -15.18 17.95
CA PRO A 142 0.00 -14.75 19.24
C PRO A 142 -1.13 -14.07 20.06
N PRO A 143 -1.20 -14.28 21.39
CA PRO A 143 -2.30 -13.75 22.23
C PRO A 143 -2.35 -12.21 22.30
N ASP A 144 -1.22 -11.54 22.10
CA ASP A 144 -1.16 -10.09 21.96
C ASP A 144 -1.94 -9.64 20.72
N ALA A 145 -3.03 -8.90 20.88
CA ALA A 145 -3.84 -8.42 19.76
C ALA A 145 -3.07 -7.54 18.76
N LEU A 146 -1.93 -6.98 19.17
CA LEU A 146 -1.05 -6.13 18.37
C LEU A 146 0.29 -6.82 18.10
N TRP A 147 0.34 -8.16 18.06
CA TRP A 147 1.56 -8.93 17.85
C TRP A 147 2.33 -8.57 16.58
N TYR A 148 1.63 -8.04 15.58
CA TYR A 148 2.19 -7.56 14.31
C TYR A 148 2.74 -6.13 14.39
N LEU A 149 2.56 -5.41 15.51
CA LEU A 149 3.18 -4.10 15.76
C LEU A 149 4.39 -4.25 16.70
N PRO A 150 5.43 -3.42 16.53
CA PRO A 150 6.49 -3.33 17.51
C PRO A 150 5.96 -2.73 18.82
N SER A 151 6.50 -3.17 19.95
CA SER A 151 6.25 -2.57 21.26
C SER A 151 7.55 -2.05 21.86
N GLU A 152 7.45 -1.09 22.79
CA GLU A 152 8.60 -0.64 23.57
C GLU A 152 8.57 -1.30 24.95
N SER A 153 9.70 -1.88 25.35
CA SER A 153 9.95 -2.40 26.68
C SER A 153 11.31 -1.88 27.14
N GLU A 154 11.35 -1.26 28.33
CA GLU A 154 12.58 -0.73 28.95
C GLU A 154 13.39 0.22 28.03
N GLY A 155 12.71 0.99 27.18
CA GLY A 155 13.35 1.92 26.23
C GLY A 155 13.95 1.24 24.99
N SER A 156 13.64 -0.04 24.75
CA SER A 156 14.05 -0.79 23.57
C SER A 156 12.85 -1.32 22.78
N TRP A 157 13.01 -1.40 21.45
CA TRP A 157 11.98 -1.95 20.58
C TRP A 157 12.00 -3.48 20.57
N GLU A 158 10.85 -4.07 20.88
CA GLU A 158 10.55 -5.46 20.63
C GLU A 158 9.88 -5.61 19.27
N TRP A 159 10.53 -6.36 18.39
CA TRP A 159 10.08 -6.51 17.00
C TRP A 159 9.04 -7.64 16.85
N PRO A 160 8.08 -7.51 15.90
CA PRO A 160 7.03 -8.51 15.67
C PRO A 160 7.55 -9.94 15.43
N LEU A 161 8.63 -10.10 14.65
CA LEU A 161 9.18 -11.41 14.32
C LEU A 161 9.71 -12.14 15.56
N PRO A 162 10.61 -11.56 16.39
CA PRO A 162 10.99 -12.14 17.67
C PRO A 162 9.82 -12.53 18.58
N LYS A 163 8.80 -11.67 18.73
CA LYS A 163 7.59 -11.98 19.51
C LYS A 163 6.90 -13.24 18.99
N THR A 164 6.71 -13.31 17.67
CA THR A 164 6.05 -14.44 17.01
C THR A 164 6.88 -15.72 17.10
N MET A 165 8.21 -15.63 17.00
CA MET A 165 9.10 -16.76 17.21
C MET A 165 9.01 -17.30 18.63
N GLN A 166 8.96 -16.43 19.64
CA GLN A 166 8.79 -16.82 21.04
C GLN A 166 7.44 -17.53 21.26
N TRP A 167 6.36 -16.94 20.75
CA TRP A 167 5.04 -17.58 20.77
C TRP A 167 5.05 -18.97 20.12
N ALA A 168 5.73 -19.16 18.99
CA ALA A 168 5.83 -20.48 18.37
C ALA A 168 6.50 -21.53 19.27
N TYR A 169 7.49 -21.12 20.08
CA TYR A 169 8.14 -22.01 21.04
C TYR A 169 7.25 -22.31 22.25
N GLU A 170 6.51 -21.32 22.73
CA GLU A 170 5.51 -21.47 23.81
C GLU A 170 4.36 -22.38 23.39
N LEU A 171 3.81 -22.17 22.19
CA LEU A 171 2.78 -23.03 21.61
C LEU A 171 3.28 -24.47 21.47
N ALA A 172 4.54 -24.64 21.11
CA ALA A 172 5.18 -25.95 21.09
C ALA A 172 5.46 -26.49 22.51
N GLY A 173 5.50 -25.69 23.56
CA GLY A 173 5.88 -26.11 24.91
C GLY A 173 7.35 -26.47 25.04
N THR A 174 8.25 -25.77 24.34
CA THR A 174 9.69 -26.04 24.36
C THR A 174 10.52 -24.76 24.35
N SER A 175 11.78 -24.84 24.77
CA SER A 175 12.76 -23.78 24.53
C SER A 175 13.16 -23.70 23.05
N ILE A 176 13.77 -22.58 22.65
CA ILE A 176 14.38 -22.41 21.32
C ILE A 176 15.32 -23.58 20.95
N ARG A 177 16.15 -24.05 21.90
CA ARG A 177 17.06 -25.18 21.66
C ARG A 177 16.27 -26.46 21.44
N GLY A 178 15.28 -26.74 22.27
CA GLY A 178 14.45 -27.94 22.11
C GLY A 178 13.59 -27.91 20.84
N PHE A 179 13.26 -26.73 20.31
CA PHE A 179 12.52 -26.58 19.06
C PHE A 179 13.41 -26.85 17.83
N HIS A 180 14.55 -26.15 17.73
CA HIS A 180 15.41 -26.21 16.53
C HIS A 180 16.46 -27.33 16.57
N CYS A 181 16.80 -27.82 17.75
CA CYS A 181 17.81 -28.87 17.95
C CYS A 181 17.35 -29.80 19.09
N PRO A 182 16.23 -30.53 18.90
CA PRO A 182 15.65 -31.40 19.92
C PRO A 182 16.59 -32.54 20.33
N LYS A 183 16.37 -33.15 21.50
CA LYS A 183 17.22 -34.26 21.96
C LYS A 183 17.14 -35.44 20.99
N GLY A 184 18.31 -36.05 20.72
CA GLY A 184 18.42 -37.24 19.86
C GLY A 184 18.32 -36.94 18.35
N CYS A 185 18.54 -35.69 17.95
CA CYS A 185 18.72 -35.28 16.55
C CYS A 185 20.20 -35.34 16.13
N ASP A 186 20.46 -35.15 14.84
CA ASP A 186 21.80 -34.87 14.33
C ASP A 186 22.19 -33.41 14.64
N GLU A 187 22.85 -33.21 15.77
CA GLU A 187 23.25 -31.89 16.26
C GLU A 187 24.18 -31.16 15.26
N ALA A 188 24.98 -31.89 14.47
CA ALA A 188 25.91 -31.28 13.51
C ALA A 188 25.16 -30.56 12.37
N LEU A 189 23.97 -31.06 12.00
CA LEU A 189 23.11 -30.43 10.98
C LEU A 189 22.29 -29.28 11.56
N LEU A 190 21.71 -29.47 12.74
CA LEU A 190 20.68 -28.57 13.28
C LEU A 190 21.22 -27.41 14.12
N ILE A 191 22.49 -27.44 14.54
CA ILE A 191 23.08 -26.33 15.30
C ILE A 191 23.09 -25.02 14.49
N LYS A 192 23.22 -25.12 13.15
CA LYS A 192 23.11 -23.96 12.25
C LYS A 192 21.72 -23.34 12.25
N ASN A 193 20.67 -24.17 12.35
CA ASN A 193 19.29 -23.69 12.44
C ASN A 193 19.05 -22.97 13.77
N LEU A 194 19.54 -23.56 14.87
CA LEU A 194 19.49 -22.94 16.20
C LEU A 194 20.24 -21.59 16.25
N ASP A 195 21.44 -21.52 15.69
CA ASP A 195 22.24 -20.29 15.70
C ASP A 195 21.61 -19.21 14.82
N SER A 196 21.02 -19.59 13.69
CA SER A 196 20.23 -18.67 12.85
C SER A 196 19.03 -18.11 13.62
N ALA A 197 18.24 -18.97 14.27
CA ALA A 197 17.10 -18.56 15.07
C ALA A 197 17.50 -17.64 16.23
N ARG A 198 18.62 -17.92 16.90
CA ARG A 198 19.19 -17.05 17.95
C ARG A 198 19.58 -15.67 17.42
N ASN A 199 20.13 -15.60 16.22
CA ASN A 199 20.48 -14.32 15.59
C ASN A 199 19.25 -13.50 15.21
N TRP A 200 18.19 -14.16 14.74
CA TRP A 200 16.92 -13.50 14.39
C TRP A 200 16.19 -12.98 15.64
N LEU A 201 16.12 -13.77 16.72
CA LEU A 201 15.56 -13.32 18.01
C LEU A 201 16.27 -12.08 18.55
N LYS A 202 17.60 -12.05 18.45
CA LYS A 202 18.42 -10.88 18.87
C LYS A 202 18.32 -9.69 17.91
N GLY A 203 17.54 -9.81 16.83
CA GLY A 203 17.36 -8.76 15.83
C GLY A 203 18.59 -8.45 14.98
N LYS A 204 19.67 -9.26 15.07
CA LYS A 204 20.95 -9.03 14.37
C LYS A 204 20.81 -9.10 12.85
N SER A 205 19.91 -9.93 12.36
CA SER A 205 19.57 -10.04 10.94
C SER A 205 18.09 -10.35 10.77
N LEU A 206 17.52 -9.92 9.65
CA LEU A 206 16.17 -10.31 9.25
C LEU A 206 16.28 -11.43 8.19
N PRO A 207 15.65 -12.58 8.39
CA PRO A 207 15.71 -13.66 7.41
C PRO A 207 14.93 -13.33 6.13
N THR A 208 15.37 -13.96 5.05
CA THR A 208 14.55 -14.13 3.85
C THR A 208 13.46 -15.16 4.15
N TRP A 209 12.31 -15.05 3.47
CA TRP A 209 11.19 -15.95 3.75
C TRP A 209 11.59 -17.42 3.58
N THR A 210 12.30 -17.76 2.50
CA THR A 210 12.71 -19.13 2.23
C THR A 210 13.62 -19.73 3.31
N SER A 211 14.54 -18.94 3.88
CA SER A 211 15.39 -19.39 4.98
C SER A 211 14.62 -19.56 6.28
N LEU A 212 13.65 -18.69 6.54
CA LEU A 212 12.80 -18.78 7.74
C LEU A 212 11.93 -20.02 7.68
N VAL A 213 11.21 -20.22 6.58
CA VAL A 213 10.28 -21.35 6.42
C VAL A 213 11.03 -22.69 6.35
N HIS A 214 12.19 -22.75 5.69
CA HIS A 214 13.03 -23.96 5.66
C HIS A 214 13.46 -24.37 7.06
N ASN A 215 14.01 -23.43 7.84
CA ASN A 215 14.45 -23.66 9.21
C ASN A 215 13.30 -24.19 10.09
N TYR A 216 12.12 -23.56 10.04
CA TYR A 216 10.96 -24.01 10.80
C TYR A 216 10.42 -25.36 10.32
N ASN A 217 10.38 -25.63 9.01
CA ASN A 217 9.91 -26.91 8.48
C ASN A 217 10.82 -28.08 8.86
N GLU A 218 12.14 -27.91 8.81
CA GLU A 218 13.08 -28.91 9.32
C GLU A 218 12.89 -29.13 10.82
N SER A 219 12.75 -28.04 11.58
CA SER A 219 12.51 -28.09 13.03
C SER A 219 11.21 -28.82 13.38
N PHE A 220 10.13 -28.61 12.63
CA PHE A 220 8.88 -29.36 12.80
C PHE A 220 9.07 -30.86 12.58
N GLY A 221 9.83 -31.25 11.55
CA GLY A 221 10.12 -32.65 11.24
C GLY A 221 10.92 -33.33 12.35
N GLU A 222 11.96 -32.67 12.85
CA GLU A 222 12.82 -33.20 13.91
C GLU A 222 12.13 -33.21 15.27
N LEU A 223 11.33 -32.19 15.58
CA LEU A 223 10.50 -32.14 16.77
C LEU A 223 9.48 -33.29 16.77
N LYS A 224 8.86 -33.59 15.62
CA LYS A 224 7.96 -34.75 15.47
C LYS A 224 8.68 -36.07 15.78
N LYS A 225 9.89 -36.27 15.24
CA LYS A 225 10.71 -37.47 15.49
C LYS A 225 11.10 -37.59 16.96
N SER A 226 11.51 -36.48 17.60
CA SER A 226 11.91 -36.47 19.00
C SER A 226 10.73 -36.79 19.92
N ARG A 227 9.58 -36.14 19.70
CA ARG A 227 8.36 -36.36 20.50
C ARG A 227 7.75 -37.75 20.33
N ALA A 228 7.88 -38.34 19.15
CA ALA A 228 7.46 -39.73 18.94
C ALA A 228 8.25 -40.71 19.82
N LYS A 229 9.48 -40.38 20.24
CA LYS A 229 10.29 -41.23 21.11
C LYS A 229 9.95 -41.05 22.60
N ASP A 230 9.56 -39.85 23.02
CA ASP A 230 9.30 -39.54 24.44
C ASP A 230 7.81 -39.49 24.82
N GLY A 231 6.90 -39.66 23.86
CA GLY A 231 5.46 -39.67 24.08
C GLY A 231 4.82 -38.29 24.23
N SER A 232 5.55 -37.20 23.96
CA SER A 232 5.03 -35.84 24.09
C SER A 232 4.04 -35.47 22.98
N THR A 233 3.13 -34.54 23.28
CA THR A 233 2.11 -34.05 22.34
C THR A 233 2.73 -33.40 21.10
N GLN A 234 2.30 -33.81 19.91
CA GLN A 234 2.78 -33.24 18.64
C GLN A 234 2.01 -31.96 18.28
N LEU A 235 2.68 -31.03 17.60
CA LEU A 235 2.00 -29.89 16.97
C LEU A 235 1.09 -30.41 15.85
N SER A 236 -0.17 -29.95 15.85
CA SER A 236 -1.12 -30.23 14.77
C SER A 236 -0.70 -29.52 13.47
N GLU A 237 -1.22 -29.94 12.31
CA GLU A 237 -0.96 -29.23 11.05
C GLU A 237 -1.55 -27.81 11.08
N VAL A 238 -2.69 -27.61 11.73
CA VAL A 238 -3.28 -26.27 11.94
C VAL A 238 -2.33 -25.38 12.74
N GLN A 239 -1.70 -25.89 13.80
CA GLN A 239 -0.72 -25.14 14.58
C GLN A 239 0.55 -24.80 13.78
N LYS A 240 1.07 -25.75 12.99
CA LYS A 240 2.21 -25.48 12.09
C LYS A 240 1.87 -24.42 11.06
N GLN A 241 0.66 -24.47 10.49
CA GLN A 241 0.19 -23.49 9.52
C GLN A 241 -0.04 -22.10 10.16
N SER A 242 -0.54 -22.07 11.39
CA SER A 242 -0.67 -20.87 12.21
C SER A 242 0.69 -20.21 12.44
N ILE A 243 1.70 -21.00 12.84
CA ILE A 243 3.08 -20.53 13.01
C ILE A 243 3.65 -19.97 11.69
N ARG A 244 3.51 -20.68 10.56
CA ARG A 244 4.01 -20.20 9.26
C ARG A 244 3.36 -18.87 8.85
N THR A 245 2.04 -18.78 8.97
CA THR A 245 1.27 -17.59 8.61
C THR A 245 1.69 -16.39 9.46
N ALA A 246 1.74 -16.57 10.79
CA ALA A 246 2.15 -15.49 11.69
C ALA A 246 3.60 -15.06 11.44
N LEU A 247 4.54 -16.00 11.25
CA LEU A 247 5.95 -15.69 10.95
C LEU A 247 6.11 -14.90 9.65
N PHE A 248 5.36 -15.25 8.61
CA PHE A 248 5.39 -14.54 7.33
C PHE A 248 4.99 -13.08 7.48
N LEU A 249 3.86 -12.83 8.15
CA LEU A 249 3.34 -11.48 8.40
C LEU A 249 4.25 -10.71 9.37
N ALA A 250 4.73 -11.34 10.43
CA ALA A 250 5.63 -10.72 11.42
C ALA A 250 6.99 -10.36 10.81
N ARG A 251 7.50 -11.14 9.86
CA ARG A 251 8.71 -10.80 9.10
C ARG A 251 8.51 -9.52 8.31
N ALA A 252 7.36 -9.36 7.65
CA ALA A 252 7.03 -8.15 6.91
C ALA A 252 6.85 -6.94 7.81
N ALA A 253 6.08 -7.07 8.88
CA ALA A 253 5.92 -6.01 9.85
C ALA A 253 7.25 -5.59 10.50
N THR A 254 8.15 -6.54 10.78
CA THR A 254 9.49 -6.23 11.31
C THR A 254 10.34 -5.46 10.31
N TYR A 255 10.29 -5.82 9.01
CA TYR A 255 11.00 -5.08 7.97
C TYR A 255 10.49 -3.64 7.90
N ILE A 256 9.17 -3.48 7.80
CA ILE A 256 8.52 -2.17 7.68
C ILE A 256 8.86 -1.30 8.89
N ALA A 257 8.69 -1.81 10.12
CA ALA A 257 8.99 -1.07 11.34
C ALA A 257 10.46 -0.63 11.43
N LYS A 258 11.40 -1.51 11.03
CA LYS A 258 12.83 -1.16 10.99
C LYS A 258 13.14 -0.09 9.96
N GLU A 259 12.55 -0.15 8.77
CA GLU A 259 12.71 0.90 7.75
C GLU A 259 12.09 2.23 8.19
N VAL A 260 10.93 2.21 8.84
CA VAL A 260 10.32 3.41 9.44
C VAL A 260 11.26 4.03 10.47
N LYS A 261 11.76 3.25 11.44
CA LYS A 261 12.71 3.74 12.45
C LYS A 261 13.98 4.30 11.82
N LYS A 262 14.53 3.60 10.81
CA LYS A 262 15.76 3.99 10.14
C LYS A 262 15.63 5.31 9.38
N HIS A 263 14.51 5.53 8.71
CA HIS A 263 14.31 6.70 7.84
C HIS A 263 13.59 7.87 8.53
N PHE A 264 12.77 7.62 9.55
CA PHE A 264 11.93 8.64 10.18
C PHE A 264 12.06 8.71 11.72
N GLY A 265 12.91 7.88 12.32
CA GLY A 265 13.20 7.90 13.75
C GLY A 265 12.15 7.22 14.63
N ASP A 266 12.47 7.13 15.92
CA ASP A 266 11.66 6.44 16.94
C ASP A 266 10.30 7.12 17.20
N GLU A 267 10.26 8.45 17.13
CA GLU A 267 9.01 9.22 17.33
C GLU A 267 7.96 8.88 16.26
N THR A 268 8.37 8.83 14.99
CA THR A 268 7.46 8.48 13.89
C THR A 268 6.97 7.05 14.02
N LEU A 269 7.83 6.10 14.40
CA LEU A 269 7.41 4.72 14.62
C LEU A 269 6.42 4.61 15.79
N ARG A 270 6.66 5.34 16.88
CA ARG A 270 5.74 5.38 18.03
C ARG A 270 4.39 5.93 17.66
N GLU A 271 4.35 7.03 16.90
CA GLU A 271 3.10 7.62 16.42
C GLU A 271 2.35 6.69 15.46
N PHE A 272 3.06 6.02 14.55
CA PHE A 272 2.46 4.98 13.70
C PHE A 272 1.77 3.89 14.53
N CYS A 273 2.47 3.35 15.54
CA CYS A 273 1.92 2.30 16.40
C CYS A 273 0.75 2.81 17.23
N LYS A 274 0.81 4.03 17.76
CA LYS A 274 -0.29 4.66 18.50
C LYS A 274 -1.54 4.77 17.64
N ARG A 275 -1.42 5.29 16.42
CA ARG A 275 -2.54 5.46 15.47
C ARG A 275 -3.14 4.14 15.01
N ALA A 276 -2.33 3.12 14.76
CA ALA A 276 -2.84 1.79 14.44
C ALA A 276 -3.58 1.17 15.64
N SER A 277 -3.02 1.33 16.84
CA SER A 277 -3.58 0.73 18.06
C SER A 277 -4.88 1.38 18.52
N SER A 278 -5.06 2.69 18.29
CA SER A 278 -6.28 3.41 18.69
C SER A 278 -7.53 2.88 17.98
N ILE A 279 -7.37 2.37 16.75
CA ILE A 279 -8.46 1.76 15.98
C ILE A 279 -8.66 0.28 16.32
N GLN A 280 -7.59 -0.46 16.59
CA GLN A 280 -7.65 -1.92 16.72
C GLN A 280 -8.62 -2.38 17.82
N VAL A 281 -8.62 -1.73 18.98
CA VAL A 281 -9.43 -2.13 20.15
C VAL A 281 -10.94 -2.04 19.87
N PRO A 282 -11.51 -0.88 19.50
CA PRO A 282 -12.93 -0.78 19.20
C PRO A 282 -13.33 -1.68 18.02
N LEU A 283 -12.48 -1.75 17.00
CA LEU A 283 -12.73 -2.58 15.82
C LEU A 283 -12.79 -4.08 16.15
N SER A 284 -11.92 -4.56 17.03
CA SER A 284 -11.94 -5.95 17.51
C SER A 284 -13.23 -6.26 18.29
N SER A 285 -13.71 -5.30 19.09
CA SER A 285 -14.97 -5.44 19.82
C SER A 285 -16.16 -5.58 18.87
N ASP A 286 -16.24 -4.70 17.87
CA ASP A 286 -17.31 -4.69 16.88
C ASP A 286 -17.26 -5.96 16.00
N ALA A 287 -16.06 -6.43 15.62
CA ALA A 287 -15.89 -7.71 14.90
C ALA A 287 -16.39 -8.92 15.70
N ILE A 288 -16.17 -8.97 17.02
CA ILE A 288 -16.72 -10.03 17.89
C ILE A 288 -18.25 -9.97 17.91
N HIS A 289 -18.82 -8.76 17.99
CA HIS A 289 -20.27 -8.58 17.96
C HIS A 289 -20.86 -9.05 16.63
N PHE A 290 -20.28 -8.63 15.51
CA PHE A 290 -20.66 -9.09 14.18
C PHE A 290 -20.64 -10.62 14.07
N LYS A 291 -19.54 -11.26 14.51
CA LYS A 291 -19.39 -12.71 14.50
C LYS A 291 -20.53 -13.41 15.25
N LYS A 292 -20.91 -12.90 16.42
CA LYS A 292 -22.03 -13.44 17.22
C LYS A 292 -23.38 -13.29 16.51
N THR A 293 -23.60 -12.14 15.86
CA THR A 293 -24.83 -11.89 15.10
C THR A 293 -24.93 -12.81 13.89
N MET A 294 -23.83 -13.04 13.17
CA MET A 294 -23.79 -13.95 12.03
C MET A 294 -24.05 -15.41 12.43
N HIS A 295 -23.42 -15.89 13.50
CA HIS A 295 -23.70 -17.25 13.99
C HIS A 295 -25.17 -17.44 14.36
N ARG A 296 -25.79 -16.42 14.97
CA ARG A 296 -27.21 -16.46 15.31
C ARG A 296 -28.09 -16.51 14.06
N LEU A 297 -27.82 -15.65 13.07
CA LEU A 297 -28.53 -15.66 11.79
C LEU A 297 -28.47 -17.03 11.12
N ILE A 298 -27.28 -17.62 11.06
CA ILE A 298 -27.07 -18.95 10.46
C ILE A 298 -27.91 -20.02 11.14
N VAL A 299 -27.96 -20.01 12.48
CA VAL A 299 -28.72 -20.97 13.28
C VAL A 299 -30.23 -20.75 13.16
N ASP A 300 -30.69 -19.50 13.29
CA ASP A 300 -32.10 -19.13 13.29
C ASP A 300 -32.74 -19.39 11.92
N GLU A 301 -32.03 -19.06 10.83
CA GLU A 301 -32.48 -19.26 9.45
C GLU A 301 -32.16 -20.66 8.90
N GLN A 302 -31.57 -21.55 9.71
CA GLN A 302 -31.21 -22.93 9.34
C GLN A 302 -30.40 -23.02 8.03
N ILE A 303 -29.44 -22.10 7.86
CA ILE A 303 -28.64 -22.03 6.62
C ILE A 303 -27.79 -23.30 6.49
N PRO A 304 -27.83 -24.00 5.34
CA PRO A 304 -26.97 -25.15 5.08
C PRO A 304 -25.48 -24.82 5.16
N GLU A 305 -24.66 -25.72 5.69
CA GLU A 305 -23.22 -25.50 5.93
C GLU A 305 -22.46 -25.09 4.67
N GLU A 306 -22.83 -25.66 3.52
CA GLU A 306 -22.27 -25.31 2.21
C GLU A 306 -22.47 -23.84 1.80
N ASN A 307 -23.47 -23.16 2.38
CA ASN A 307 -23.80 -21.76 2.08
C ASN A 307 -23.29 -20.78 3.13
N TRP A 308 -22.64 -21.26 4.21
CA TRP A 308 -22.23 -20.39 5.33
C TRP A 308 -21.28 -19.29 4.88
N ASP A 309 -20.29 -19.61 4.05
CA ASP A 309 -19.29 -18.64 3.59
C ASP A 309 -19.89 -17.58 2.65
N ASP A 310 -20.83 -17.97 1.80
CA ASP A 310 -21.50 -17.05 0.87
C ASP A 310 -22.39 -16.05 1.63
N VAL A 311 -23.19 -16.54 2.57
CA VAL A 311 -23.99 -15.70 3.47
C VAL A 311 -23.07 -14.81 4.31
N TRP A 312 -21.98 -15.36 4.85
CA TRP A 312 -21.01 -14.60 5.63
C TRP A 312 -20.40 -13.45 4.84
N ARG A 313 -19.93 -13.74 3.63
CA ARG A 313 -19.34 -12.74 2.72
C ARG A 313 -20.37 -11.66 2.39
N SER A 314 -21.58 -12.05 1.95
CA SER A 314 -22.63 -11.09 1.58
C SER A 314 -22.99 -10.15 2.73
N MET A 315 -23.23 -10.69 3.93
CA MET A 315 -23.60 -9.88 5.09
C MET A 315 -22.46 -9.00 5.59
N SER A 316 -21.21 -9.47 5.48
CA SER A 316 -20.03 -8.68 5.81
C SER A 316 -19.87 -7.51 4.83
N THR A 317 -19.98 -7.77 3.53
CA THR A 317 -19.92 -6.73 2.49
C THR A 317 -21.01 -5.68 2.71
N GLN A 318 -22.26 -6.08 2.91
CA GLN A 318 -23.36 -5.16 3.19
C GLN A 318 -23.19 -4.36 4.50
N TYR A 319 -22.54 -4.94 5.50
CA TYR A 319 -22.21 -4.20 6.72
C TYR A 319 -21.23 -3.06 6.44
N TRP A 320 -20.15 -3.35 5.71
CA TRP A 320 -19.12 -2.36 5.38
C TRP A 320 -19.64 -1.28 4.43
N GLU A 321 -20.40 -1.65 3.39
CA GLU A 321 -21.03 -0.69 2.47
C GLU A 321 -21.98 0.26 3.19
N ARG A 322 -22.84 -0.27 4.10
CA ARG A 322 -23.74 0.57 4.89
C ARG A 322 -22.99 1.49 5.85
N LEU A 323 -21.87 1.05 6.40
CA LEU A 323 -21.04 1.89 7.26
C LEU A 323 -20.44 3.06 6.45
N ASP A 324 -19.87 2.78 5.28
CA ASP A 324 -19.29 3.79 4.39
C ASP A 324 -20.34 4.81 3.92
N ASP A 325 -21.50 4.34 3.43
CA ASP A 325 -22.62 5.19 3.00
C ASP A 325 -23.14 6.06 4.15
N TRP A 326 -23.29 5.47 5.34
CA TRP A 326 -23.74 6.19 6.52
C TRP A 326 -22.73 7.25 6.95
N GLN A 327 -21.43 6.95 6.96
CA GLN A 327 -20.38 7.92 7.31
C GLN A 327 -20.35 9.09 6.33
N ALA A 328 -20.46 8.83 5.03
CA ALA A 328 -20.52 9.87 4.01
C ALA A 328 -21.74 10.80 4.21
N ALA A 329 -22.92 10.22 4.45
CA ALA A 329 -24.14 10.98 4.71
C ALA A 329 -24.05 11.79 6.02
N ALA A 330 -23.47 11.21 7.08
CA ALA A 330 -23.28 11.86 8.37
C ALA A 330 -22.34 13.06 8.28
N LEU A 331 -21.19 12.90 7.62
CA LEU A 331 -20.24 13.99 7.37
C LEU A 331 -20.87 15.13 6.58
N GLN A 332 -21.67 14.81 5.56
CA GLN A 332 -22.40 15.85 4.80
C GLN A 332 -23.44 16.56 5.68
N ALA A 333 -24.19 15.82 6.51
CA ALA A 333 -25.18 16.42 7.40
C ALA A 333 -24.55 17.33 8.47
N ILE A 334 -23.35 16.99 8.98
CA ILE A 334 -22.56 17.86 9.86
C ILE A 334 -22.16 19.14 9.11
N ARG A 335 -21.60 19.01 7.90
CA ARG A 335 -21.19 20.15 7.06
C ARG A 335 -22.34 21.10 6.74
N ASP A 336 -23.53 20.56 6.51
CA ASP A 336 -24.74 21.33 6.25
C ASP A 336 -25.37 21.92 7.54
N GLY A 337 -24.78 21.66 8.72
CA GLY A 337 -25.31 22.12 10.00
C GLY A 337 -26.63 21.46 10.43
N ARG A 338 -27.00 20.32 9.82
CA ARG A 338 -28.27 19.62 10.06
C ARG A 338 -28.24 18.77 11.35
N VAL A 339 -27.06 18.33 11.77
CA VAL A 339 -26.83 17.51 12.97
C VAL A 339 -25.55 17.93 13.67
N THR A 340 -25.46 17.66 14.97
CA THR A 340 -24.23 17.90 15.74
C THR A 340 -23.31 16.68 15.69
N VAL A 341 -21.99 16.91 15.81
CA VAL A 341 -20.98 15.84 15.88
C VAL A 341 -21.29 14.84 17.00
N ALA A 342 -21.68 15.34 18.19
CA ALA A 342 -22.04 14.49 19.33
C ALA A 342 -23.26 13.59 19.04
N ARG A 343 -24.26 14.10 18.29
CA ARG A 343 -25.43 13.30 17.90
C ARG A 343 -25.03 12.21 16.91
N VAL A 344 -24.20 12.53 15.93
CA VAL A 344 -23.68 11.57 14.95
C VAL A 344 -22.86 10.48 15.64
N ALA A 345 -21.98 10.83 16.59
CA ALA A 345 -21.20 9.85 17.35
C ALA A 345 -22.11 8.87 18.14
N TYR A 346 -23.17 9.38 18.78
CA TYR A 346 -24.14 8.56 19.48
C TYR A 346 -24.88 7.60 18.52
N ASP A 347 -25.37 8.10 17.39
CA ASP A 347 -26.11 7.31 16.40
C ASP A 347 -25.20 6.26 15.73
N ALA A 348 -23.93 6.60 15.45
CA ALA A 348 -22.90 5.64 14.99
C ALA A 348 -22.73 4.48 15.97
N ARG A 349 -22.53 4.80 17.26
CA ARG A 349 -22.30 3.80 18.30
C ARG A 349 -23.47 2.85 18.43
N ALA A 350 -24.69 3.38 18.35
CA ALA A 350 -25.91 2.58 18.43
C ALA A 350 -26.10 1.67 17.20
N ALA A 351 -25.77 2.14 16.00
CA ALA A 351 -26.03 1.43 14.76
C ALA A 351 -24.94 0.43 14.36
N PHE A 352 -23.67 0.77 14.60
CA PHE A 352 -22.51 0.04 14.07
C PHE A 352 -21.47 -0.36 15.13
N GLY A 353 -21.54 0.22 16.34
CA GLY A 353 -20.58 -0.04 17.40
C GLY A 353 -19.53 1.06 17.56
N SER A 354 -18.54 0.79 18.40
CA SER A 354 -17.65 1.84 18.91
C SER A 354 -16.71 2.40 17.84
N PHE A 355 -16.28 1.58 16.88
CA PHE A 355 -15.41 1.99 15.79
C PHE A 355 -16.04 3.08 14.93
N ALA A 356 -17.33 2.94 14.60
CA ALA A 356 -18.03 3.91 13.75
C ALA A 356 -18.15 5.30 14.37
N ALA A 357 -18.11 5.40 15.70
CA ALA A 357 -18.19 6.66 16.43
C ALA A 357 -16.84 7.38 16.56
N LEU A 358 -15.72 6.65 16.49
CA LEU A 358 -14.39 7.19 16.73
C LEU A 358 -14.03 8.45 15.92
N PRO A 359 -14.29 8.52 14.60
CA PRO A 359 -13.89 9.69 13.81
C PRO A 359 -14.52 10.99 14.30
N PHE A 360 -15.66 10.90 14.97
CA PHE A 360 -16.43 12.04 15.50
C PHE A 360 -16.07 12.35 16.97
N GLU A 361 -15.58 11.36 17.71
CA GLU A 361 -15.16 11.52 19.11
C GLU A 361 -13.72 12.03 19.25
N GLN A 362 -12.86 11.75 18.25
CA GLN A 362 -11.41 11.98 18.30
C GLN A 362 -10.90 12.89 17.18
N GLU A 363 -11.69 13.88 16.76
CA GLU A 363 -11.37 14.79 15.64
C GLU A 363 -9.98 15.46 15.79
N ALA A 364 -9.59 15.84 17.01
CA ALA A 364 -8.30 16.46 17.29
C ALA A 364 -7.09 15.51 17.10
N GLU A 365 -7.27 14.19 17.25
CA GLU A 365 -6.21 13.20 17.02
C GLU A 365 -5.96 12.95 15.52
N HIS A 366 -6.88 13.41 14.67
CA HIS A 366 -6.84 13.27 13.21
C HIS A 366 -6.50 14.57 12.48
N ALA A 367 -6.01 15.60 13.18
CA ALA A 367 -5.56 16.84 12.54
C ALA A 367 -4.46 16.57 11.48
N PRO A 368 -4.45 17.32 10.37
CA PRO A 368 -3.49 17.12 9.29
C PRO A 368 -2.05 17.34 9.80
N LEU A 369 -1.17 16.37 9.53
CA LEU A 369 0.23 16.38 9.94
C LEU A 369 1.04 17.54 9.35
N TYR A 370 0.61 18.06 8.21
CA TYR A 370 1.27 19.14 7.49
C TYR A 370 0.23 20.18 7.08
N SER A 371 0.59 21.45 7.27
CA SER A 371 -0.14 22.58 6.69
C SER A 371 0.62 23.05 5.44
N PRO A 372 -0.11 23.50 4.40
CA PRO A 372 0.53 24.16 3.25
C PRO A 372 1.38 25.35 3.72
N PRO A 373 2.53 25.62 3.07
CA PRO A 373 3.30 26.82 3.36
C PRO A 373 2.48 28.08 3.08
N ASP A 374 2.81 29.17 3.78
CA ASP A 374 2.11 30.45 3.62
C ASP A 374 2.09 30.90 2.15
N GLY A 375 0.91 31.31 1.68
CA GLY A 375 0.69 31.73 0.29
C GLY A 375 0.64 30.60 -0.75
N PHE A 376 0.85 29.34 -0.37
CA PHE A 376 0.79 28.20 -1.32
C PHE A 376 -0.57 28.12 -2.02
N VAL A 377 -1.66 28.17 -1.24
CA VAL A 377 -3.02 28.05 -1.76
C VAL A 377 -3.35 29.20 -2.72
N GLU A 378 -3.01 30.43 -2.32
CA GLU A 378 -3.19 31.64 -3.14
C GLU A 378 -2.45 31.52 -4.48
N LEU A 379 -1.14 31.24 -4.45
CA LEU A 379 -0.34 31.16 -5.67
C LEU A 379 -0.71 29.96 -6.56
N LEU A 380 -1.14 28.84 -5.98
CA LEU A 380 -1.70 27.75 -6.77
C LEU A 380 -2.91 28.22 -7.57
N PHE A 381 -3.88 28.88 -6.93
CA PHE A 381 -5.08 29.36 -7.61
C PHE A 381 -4.77 30.46 -8.62
N ASP A 382 -3.92 31.42 -8.28
CA ASP A 382 -3.50 32.47 -9.21
C ASP A 382 -2.84 31.90 -10.46
N GLY A 383 -1.94 30.94 -10.31
CA GLY A 383 -1.31 30.27 -11.45
C GLY A 383 -2.31 29.47 -12.29
N LEU A 384 -3.31 28.84 -11.66
CA LEU A 384 -4.38 28.14 -12.37
C LEU A 384 -5.32 29.10 -13.11
N ASP A 385 -5.56 30.29 -12.57
CA ASP A 385 -6.40 31.31 -13.22
C ASP A 385 -5.65 32.00 -14.37
N LEU A 386 -4.34 32.23 -14.23
CA LEU A 386 -3.48 32.61 -15.34
C LEU A 386 -3.52 31.58 -16.47
N LEU A 387 -3.50 30.27 -16.14
CA LEU A 387 -3.57 29.21 -17.13
C LEU A 387 -4.87 29.26 -17.95
N LYS A 388 -5.99 29.60 -17.32
CA LYS A 388 -7.30 29.75 -17.99
C LYS A 388 -7.45 31.07 -18.74
N SER A 389 -6.64 32.08 -18.43
CA SER A 389 -6.76 33.41 -19.04
C SER A 389 -6.50 33.36 -20.55
N PRO A 390 -7.43 33.82 -21.40
CA PRO A 390 -7.24 33.83 -22.86
C PRO A 390 -6.09 34.75 -23.29
N ASP A 391 -5.84 35.81 -22.51
CA ASP A 391 -4.81 36.83 -22.76
C ASP A 391 -3.53 36.56 -21.96
N LEU A 392 -3.17 35.29 -21.74
CA LEU A 392 -1.94 34.92 -21.04
C LEU A 392 -0.72 35.59 -21.69
N LYS A 393 0.02 36.39 -20.92
CA LYS A 393 1.20 37.16 -21.36
C LYS A 393 2.46 36.69 -20.64
N VAL A 394 3.59 36.80 -21.32
CA VAL A 394 4.92 36.53 -20.75
C VAL A 394 5.17 37.35 -19.48
N SER A 395 4.82 38.64 -19.47
CA SER A 395 5.00 39.50 -18.30
C SER A 395 4.22 39.01 -17.08
N ALA A 396 2.98 38.53 -17.27
CA ALA A 396 2.18 37.97 -16.18
C ALA A 396 2.79 36.67 -15.63
N ILE A 397 3.40 35.84 -16.50
CA ILE A 397 4.12 34.64 -16.07
C ILE A 397 5.37 35.02 -15.28
N ASP A 398 6.10 36.07 -15.70
CA ASP A 398 7.29 36.56 -15.00
C ASP A 398 6.95 37.18 -13.63
N GLU A 399 5.88 37.95 -13.54
CA GLU A 399 5.35 38.47 -12.28
C GLU A 399 4.95 37.33 -11.33
N TYR A 400 4.27 36.30 -11.85
CA TYR A 400 3.92 35.10 -11.09
C TYR A 400 5.16 34.35 -10.58
N LEU A 401 6.18 34.18 -11.43
CA LEU A 401 7.46 33.57 -11.05
C LEU A 401 8.18 34.37 -9.96
N ALA A 402 8.17 35.70 -10.04
CA ALA A 402 8.76 36.56 -9.01
C ALA A 402 8.03 36.41 -7.66
N ARG A 403 6.69 36.29 -7.68
CA ARG A 403 5.89 36.04 -6.47
C ARG A 403 6.20 34.67 -5.85
N LEU A 404 6.33 33.62 -6.66
CA LEU A 404 6.74 32.29 -6.19
C LEU A 404 8.10 32.33 -5.51
N ALA A 405 9.09 32.97 -6.16
CA ALA A 405 10.44 33.08 -5.62
C ALA A 405 10.49 33.89 -4.32
N HIS A 406 9.73 34.99 -4.24
CA HIS A 406 9.63 35.82 -3.03
C HIS A 406 9.09 35.03 -1.82
N LEU A 407 8.18 34.08 -2.04
CA LEU A 407 7.61 33.22 -1.00
C LEU A 407 8.32 31.86 -0.86
N ASN A 408 9.41 31.61 -1.59
CA ASN A 408 10.12 30.32 -1.66
C ASN A 408 9.22 29.12 -2.04
N LEU A 409 8.23 29.37 -2.90
CA LEU A 409 7.24 28.38 -3.36
C LEU A 409 7.59 27.77 -4.73
N ASP A 410 8.73 28.13 -5.31
CA ASP A 410 9.21 27.61 -6.59
C ASP A 410 9.40 26.09 -6.57
N THR A 411 9.79 25.54 -5.42
CA THR A 411 9.95 24.10 -5.23
C THR A 411 8.63 23.37 -4.93
N ALA A 412 7.64 24.06 -4.36
CA ALA A 412 6.33 23.51 -4.00
C ALA A 412 5.36 23.47 -5.20
N LEU A 413 5.50 24.39 -6.17
CA LEU A 413 4.73 24.45 -7.41
C LEU A 413 5.62 24.33 -8.67
N PRO A 414 6.51 23.32 -8.76
CA PRO A 414 7.60 23.30 -9.73
C PRO A 414 7.11 23.04 -11.18
N TRP A 415 5.89 22.52 -11.33
CA TRP A 415 5.27 22.14 -12.60
C TRP A 415 4.45 23.27 -13.23
N LEU A 416 3.96 24.23 -12.44
CA LEU A 416 2.99 25.22 -12.91
C LEU A 416 3.62 26.33 -13.79
N PRO A 417 4.78 26.93 -13.45
CA PRO A 417 5.42 27.88 -14.34
C PRO A 417 5.81 27.34 -15.73
N PRO A 418 6.44 26.16 -15.87
CA PRO A 418 6.71 25.62 -17.20
C PRO A 418 5.41 25.26 -17.94
N LEU A 419 4.32 24.88 -17.25
CA LEU A 419 3.03 24.67 -17.88
C LEU A 419 2.43 25.98 -18.44
N LEU A 420 2.53 27.08 -17.71
CA LEU A 420 2.11 28.41 -18.19
C LEU A 420 2.89 28.82 -19.45
N ARG A 421 4.22 28.65 -19.43
CA ARG A 421 5.08 28.94 -20.60
C ARG A 421 4.70 28.08 -21.80
N SER A 422 4.49 26.78 -21.58
CA SER A 422 4.07 25.87 -22.65
C SER A 422 2.72 26.29 -23.24
N THR A 423 1.75 26.62 -22.38
CA THR A 423 0.40 27.01 -22.81
C THR A 423 0.41 28.32 -23.60
N PHE A 424 1.23 29.30 -23.20
CA PHE A 424 1.45 30.52 -23.96
C PHE A 424 1.90 30.25 -25.40
N HIS A 425 2.94 29.43 -25.59
CA HIS A 425 3.46 29.08 -26.92
C HIS A 425 2.48 28.17 -27.69
N TYR A 426 1.82 27.23 -27.01
CA TYR A 426 0.83 26.33 -27.62
C TYR A 426 -0.32 27.10 -28.27
N ARG A 427 -0.87 28.10 -27.57
CA ARG A 427 -1.98 28.94 -28.09
C ARG A 427 -1.61 29.74 -29.34
N ARG A 428 -0.32 30.01 -29.53
CA ARG A 428 0.24 30.71 -30.69
C ARG A 428 0.61 29.76 -31.84
N GLY A 429 0.42 28.45 -31.67
CA GLY A 429 0.82 27.43 -32.63
C GLY A 429 2.33 27.15 -32.65
N GLU A 430 3.08 27.69 -31.68
CA GLU A 430 4.54 27.57 -31.57
C GLU A 430 4.90 26.25 -30.86
N TYR A 431 4.51 25.11 -31.46
CA TYR A 431 4.57 23.79 -30.80
C TYR A 431 5.99 23.33 -30.48
N GLU A 432 6.98 23.67 -31.31
CA GLU A 432 8.40 23.36 -31.08
C GLU A 432 8.94 24.08 -29.84
N THR A 433 8.57 25.35 -29.67
CA THR A 433 8.92 26.14 -28.48
C THR A 433 8.15 25.67 -27.25
N ALA A 434 6.89 25.26 -27.40
CA ALA A 434 6.05 24.78 -26.30
C ALA A 434 6.50 23.43 -25.72
N PHE A 435 7.09 22.56 -26.56
CA PHE A 435 7.46 21.18 -26.19
C PHE A 435 8.44 21.05 -25.01
N PRO A 436 9.61 21.72 -24.99
CA PRO A 436 10.54 21.60 -23.86
C PRO A 436 9.89 22.03 -22.54
N PHE A 437 9.03 23.06 -22.57
CA PHE A 437 8.31 23.53 -21.39
C PHE A 437 7.28 22.50 -20.88
N ILE A 438 6.45 21.91 -21.75
CA ILE A 438 5.50 20.89 -21.29
C ILE A 438 6.21 19.64 -20.77
N LYS A 439 7.34 19.27 -21.37
CA LYS A 439 8.14 18.14 -20.91
C LYS A 439 8.65 18.39 -19.49
N THR A 440 9.21 19.57 -19.21
CA THR A 440 9.62 19.96 -17.87
C THR A 440 8.45 20.04 -16.89
N ALA A 441 7.29 20.55 -17.33
CA ALA A 441 6.09 20.60 -16.50
C ALA A 441 5.60 19.19 -16.14
N TYR A 442 5.57 18.27 -17.12
CA TYR A 442 5.23 16.87 -16.93
C TYR A 442 6.18 16.20 -15.94
N GLU A 443 7.49 16.23 -16.20
CA GLU A 443 8.51 15.60 -15.34
C GLU A 443 8.49 16.11 -13.89
N ARG A 444 8.12 17.38 -13.68
CA ARG A 444 8.01 17.99 -12.34
C ARG A 444 6.63 17.84 -11.71
N GLY A 445 5.60 17.59 -12.51
CA GLY A 445 4.20 17.51 -12.09
C GLY A 445 3.71 16.10 -11.85
N CYS A 446 4.34 15.11 -12.49
CA CYS A 446 4.18 13.70 -12.16
C CYS A 446 4.39 13.54 -10.66
N TYR A 447 3.38 13.03 -9.97
CA TYR A 447 3.37 12.78 -8.52
C TYR A 447 3.16 13.97 -7.59
N CYS A 448 2.94 15.19 -8.08
CA CYS A 448 2.60 16.32 -7.20
C CYS A 448 1.42 17.19 -7.66
N ALA A 449 1.03 17.12 -8.95
CA ALA A 449 -0.02 17.97 -9.50
C ALA A 449 -1.47 17.51 -9.19
N GLY A 450 -1.65 16.37 -8.50
CA GLY A 450 -2.96 15.79 -8.16
C GLY A 450 -3.90 15.68 -9.36
N ALA A 451 -5.17 16.04 -9.18
CA ALA A 451 -6.19 15.98 -10.22
C ALA A 451 -5.84 16.74 -11.53
N ARG A 452 -4.84 17.64 -11.52
CA ARG A 452 -4.35 18.34 -12.72
C ARG A 452 -3.41 17.49 -13.58
N GLN A 453 -2.95 16.34 -13.08
CA GLN A 453 -2.11 15.40 -13.83
C GLN A 453 -2.79 14.95 -15.13
N TYR A 454 -4.10 14.69 -15.13
CA TYR A 454 -4.82 14.28 -16.34
C TYR A 454 -4.65 15.28 -17.49
N SER A 455 -4.88 16.56 -17.21
CA SER A 455 -4.73 17.64 -18.20
C SER A 455 -3.28 17.84 -18.63
N LEU A 456 -2.36 17.83 -17.67
CA LEU A 456 -0.92 17.99 -17.91
C LEU A 456 -0.38 16.88 -18.82
N LEU A 457 -0.71 15.62 -18.50
CA LEU A 457 -0.31 14.44 -19.24
C LEU A 457 -0.87 14.43 -20.66
N ASN A 458 -2.17 14.72 -20.82
CA ASN A 458 -2.77 14.74 -22.17
C ASN A 458 -2.17 15.86 -23.04
N GLN A 459 -1.85 17.02 -22.46
CA GLN A 459 -1.17 18.10 -23.19
C GLN A 459 0.28 17.72 -23.56
N TYR A 460 1.00 17.02 -22.67
CA TYR A 460 2.32 16.46 -22.96
C TYR A 460 2.29 15.46 -24.12
N ILE A 461 1.38 14.48 -24.08
CA ILE A 461 1.20 13.47 -25.12
C ILE A 461 0.86 14.14 -26.46
N GLU A 462 -0.04 15.12 -26.46
CA GLU A 462 -0.41 15.86 -27.67
C GLU A 462 0.77 16.64 -28.25
N LEU A 463 1.49 17.40 -27.43
CA LEU A 463 2.65 18.17 -27.89
C LEU A 463 3.79 17.26 -28.36
N ALA A 464 3.96 16.07 -27.77
CA ALA A 464 4.88 15.06 -28.29
C ALA A 464 4.48 14.63 -29.72
N ALA A 465 3.19 14.36 -29.95
CA ALA A 465 2.71 14.02 -31.29
C ALA A 465 2.94 15.15 -32.30
N LYS A 466 2.55 16.39 -31.96
CA LYS A 466 2.74 17.58 -32.81
C LYS A 466 4.19 17.84 -33.20
N ASN A 467 5.12 17.47 -32.33
CA ASN A 467 6.56 17.64 -32.55
C ASN A 467 7.24 16.41 -33.16
N SER A 468 6.46 15.46 -33.66
CA SER A 468 6.95 14.20 -34.23
C SER A 468 7.84 13.39 -33.26
N LYS A 469 7.57 13.47 -31.95
CA LYS A 469 8.29 12.79 -30.88
C LYS A 469 7.60 11.48 -30.49
N TRP A 470 7.77 10.45 -31.33
CA TRP A 470 7.12 9.14 -31.15
C TRP A 470 7.48 8.46 -29.82
N ARG A 471 8.74 8.53 -29.40
CA ARG A 471 9.19 7.88 -28.15
C ARG A 471 8.53 8.50 -26.92
N GLU A 472 8.51 9.83 -26.85
CA GLU A 472 7.88 10.60 -25.78
C GLU A 472 6.37 10.41 -25.76
N PHE A 473 5.73 10.38 -26.94
CA PHE A 473 4.32 10.06 -27.08
C PHE A 473 3.99 8.67 -26.48
N THR A 474 4.68 7.63 -26.94
CA THR A 474 4.43 6.26 -26.48
C THR A 474 4.74 6.08 -24.99
N GLN A 475 5.78 6.74 -24.47
CA GLN A 475 6.10 6.73 -23.05
C GLN A 475 4.98 7.38 -22.22
N GLY A 476 4.47 8.54 -22.64
CA GLY A 476 3.35 9.20 -21.98
C GLY A 476 2.08 8.34 -21.98
N VAL A 477 1.77 7.66 -23.09
CA VAL A 477 0.60 6.77 -23.19
C VAL A 477 0.72 5.56 -22.25
N ARG A 478 1.91 4.95 -22.18
CA ARG A 478 2.17 3.82 -21.27
C ARG A 478 2.02 4.24 -19.82
N TRP A 479 2.60 5.38 -19.46
CA TRP A 479 2.47 5.93 -18.11
C TRP A 479 1.02 6.28 -17.75
N ALA A 480 0.28 6.86 -18.70
CA ALA A 480 -1.15 7.14 -18.54
C ALA A 480 -1.92 5.87 -18.19
N THR A 481 -1.74 4.80 -18.97
CA THR A 481 -2.49 3.56 -18.78
C THR A 481 -2.09 2.86 -17.48
N TYR A 482 -0.79 2.85 -17.17
CA TYR A 482 -0.24 2.35 -15.91
C TYR A 482 -0.92 2.97 -14.70
N LEU A 483 -1.06 4.30 -14.67
CA LEU A 483 -1.78 4.98 -13.61
C LEU A 483 -3.30 5.01 -13.80
N GLY A 484 -3.82 4.57 -14.94
CA GLY A 484 -5.27 4.49 -15.20
C GLY A 484 -5.89 5.81 -15.59
N PHE A 485 -5.14 6.65 -16.29
CA PHE A 485 -5.63 7.81 -17.01
C PHE A 485 -6.03 7.43 -18.43
N GLU A 486 -7.14 7.98 -18.90
CA GLU A 486 -7.50 7.91 -20.30
C GLU A 486 -6.64 8.86 -21.14
N VAL A 487 -6.22 8.38 -22.30
CA VAL A 487 -5.55 9.22 -23.32
C VAL A 487 -6.55 9.58 -24.41
N ARG A 488 -6.63 10.86 -24.79
CA ARG A 488 -7.49 11.32 -25.89
C ARG A 488 -7.21 10.52 -27.18
N TRP A 489 -8.28 10.17 -27.90
CA TRP A 489 -8.30 9.33 -29.11
C TRP A 489 -7.89 7.86 -28.95
N LEU A 490 -7.30 7.47 -27.82
CA LEU A 490 -7.08 6.06 -27.47
C LEU A 490 -8.17 5.52 -26.55
N ARG A 491 -8.51 6.28 -25.49
CA ARG A 491 -9.50 5.93 -24.45
C ARG A 491 -9.26 4.51 -23.90
N ASP A 492 -10.23 3.63 -24.09
CA ASP A 492 -10.29 2.23 -23.64
C ASP A 492 -9.71 1.25 -24.67
N LYS A 493 -9.27 1.72 -25.84
CA LYS A 493 -8.73 0.85 -26.89
C LYS A 493 -7.41 0.20 -26.46
N PRO A 494 -7.15 -1.06 -26.85
CA PRO A 494 -5.89 -1.73 -26.56
C PRO A 494 -4.73 -0.99 -27.22
N GLN A 495 -3.57 -0.95 -26.55
CA GLN A 495 -2.35 -0.30 -27.03
C GLN A 495 -1.64 -1.10 -28.14
N THR A 496 -2.36 -1.47 -29.20
CA THR A 496 -1.75 -2.05 -30.41
C THR A 496 -0.97 -0.98 -31.16
N GLU A 497 0.06 -1.38 -31.92
CA GLU A 497 0.84 -0.45 -32.74
C GLU A 497 -0.05 0.38 -33.69
N GLU A 498 -1.09 -0.24 -34.25
CA GLU A 498 -2.08 0.40 -35.11
C GLU A 498 -2.86 1.50 -34.36
N ASN A 499 -3.41 1.19 -33.19
CA ASN A 499 -4.17 2.17 -32.40
C ASN A 499 -3.29 3.33 -31.93
N LEU A 500 -2.04 3.05 -31.52
CA LEU A 500 -1.07 4.06 -31.13
C LEU A 500 -0.72 4.98 -32.30
N LYS A 501 -0.44 4.42 -33.48
CA LYS A 501 -0.14 5.20 -34.69
C LYS A 501 -1.34 6.07 -35.11
N LEU A 502 -2.56 5.52 -35.04
CA LEU A 502 -3.77 6.27 -35.34
C LEU A 502 -3.94 7.48 -34.40
N ALA A 503 -3.85 7.25 -33.08
CA ALA A 503 -3.97 8.33 -32.09
C ALA A 503 -2.88 9.39 -32.28
N TYR A 504 -1.64 8.97 -32.55
CA TYR A 504 -0.52 9.87 -32.83
C TYR A 504 -0.76 10.76 -34.06
N THR A 505 -1.21 10.16 -35.17
CA THR A 505 -1.52 10.91 -36.40
C THR A 505 -2.70 11.87 -36.23
N ILE A 506 -3.70 11.51 -35.42
CA ILE A 506 -4.82 12.41 -35.13
C ILE A 506 -4.33 13.60 -34.28
N LEU A 507 -3.57 13.36 -33.21
CA LEU A 507 -3.08 14.40 -32.30
C LEU A 507 -2.10 15.39 -32.96
N GLN A 508 -1.36 14.94 -33.97
CA GLN A 508 -0.57 15.83 -34.82
C GLN A 508 -1.42 16.96 -35.44
N LYS A 509 -2.66 16.65 -35.83
CA LYS A 509 -3.53 17.57 -36.57
C LYS A 509 -4.63 18.22 -35.71
N ALA A 510 -5.06 17.55 -34.65
CA ALA A 510 -6.14 18.01 -33.78
C ALA A 510 -5.83 19.40 -33.19
N ARG A 511 -6.83 20.25 -33.02
CA ARG A 511 -6.70 21.51 -32.28
C ARG A 511 -7.73 21.51 -31.18
N TYR A 512 -7.30 21.76 -29.95
CA TYR A 512 -8.19 21.88 -28.80
C TYR A 512 -8.21 23.32 -28.32
N PRO A 513 -9.38 23.83 -27.89
CA PRO A 513 -9.40 25.00 -27.03
C PRO A 513 -8.67 24.64 -25.73
N VAL A 514 -7.58 25.35 -25.45
CA VAL A 514 -6.77 25.23 -24.22
C VAL A 514 -6.86 26.52 -23.44
#